data_AF-A0A2P4WVN0-F1
#
_entry.id   AF-A0A2P4WVN0-F1
#
_cell.length_a   1.000
_cell.length_b   1.000
_cell.length_c   1.000
_cell.angle_alpha   90.00
_cell.angle_beta   90.00
_cell.angle_gamma   90.00
#
_symmetry.space_group_name_H-M   'P 1'
#
loop_
_entity.id
_entity.type
_entity.pdbx_description
1 polymer ?
#
loop_
_entity_poly.entity_id
_entity_poly.type
_entity_poly.pdbx_seq_one_letter_code
_entity_poly.pdbx_strand_id
1 'polypeptide(L)'
;MLEYDNSAFYYFSVSLCALYVVPVTFLSLRRILYGVFLKDRLLDKSQVRCERELRKLKQLQAEKTAFRNVFSLPFVLNLVVLAGVWYALVRMTFLLKDDSEIKSFDPFAILGIAAGATEREIKRAYRKMSLLYHPDKNQGDAVAEQKFMLVAKAYEALTDEVAKANYEKYGNPDGRQ
;
A
#
# COMPACT_ATOMS: atom_id res chain seq x y z
N MET A 1 -1.44 13.49 21.64
CA MET A 1 -1.95 12.23 21.06
C MET A 1 -1.09 11.91 19.86
N LEU A 2 -0.38 10.77 19.88
CA LEU A 2 0.33 10.30 18.70
C LEU A 2 -0.72 10.03 17.62
N GLU A 3 -0.59 10.65 16.45
CA GLU A 3 -1.41 10.29 15.30
C GLU A 3 -1.20 8.81 15.03
N TYR A 4 -2.28 8.04 15.14
CA TYR A 4 -2.30 6.68 14.68
C TYR A 4 -2.12 6.74 13.16
N ASP A 5 -0.92 6.44 12.69
CA ASP A 5 -0.61 6.43 11.27
C ASP A 5 -1.50 5.39 10.59
N ASN A 6 -2.48 5.88 9.82
CA ASN A 6 -3.43 5.03 9.11
C ASN A 6 -2.71 4.12 8.10
N SER A 7 -1.43 4.39 7.78
CA SER A 7 -0.58 3.53 6.97
C SER A 7 -0.63 2.07 7.41
N ALA A 8 -0.62 1.79 8.73
CA ALA A 8 -0.68 0.43 9.25
C ALA A 8 -1.99 -0.29 8.87
N PHE A 9 -3.12 0.40 8.95
CA PHE A 9 -4.42 -0.13 8.52
C PHE A 9 -4.45 -0.41 7.01
N TYR A 10 -3.81 0.46 6.22
CA TYR A 10 -3.71 0.27 4.79
C TYR A 10 -2.80 -0.90 4.40
N TYR A 11 -1.61 -1.02 5.00
CA TYR A 11 -0.73 -2.18 4.79
C TYR A 11 -1.40 -3.49 5.22
N PHE A 12 -2.12 -3.47 6.35
CA PHE A 12 -2.88 -4.62 6.83
C PHE A 12 -4.01 -5.01 5.86
N SER A 13 -4.82 -4.05 5.42
CA SER A 13 -5.93 -4.30 4.49
C SER A 13 -5.43 -4.78 3.12
N VAL A 14 -4.36 -4.19 2.58
CA VAL A 14 -3.73 -4.65 1.33
C VAL A 14 -3.22 -6.08 1.48
N SER A 15 -2.54 -6.39 2.58
CA SER A 15 -2.00 -7.74 2.84
C SER A 15 -3.12 -8.78 2.96
N LEU A 16 -4.19 -8.45 3.69
CA LEU A 16 -5.35 -9.34 3.87
C LEU A 16 -6.10 -9.57 2.56
N CYS A 17 -6.29 -8.52 1.75
CA CYS A 17 -6.90 -8.66 0.43
C CYS A 17 -6.01 -9.46 -0.53
N ALA A 18 -4.68 -9.30 -0.49
CA ALA A 18 -3.76 -10.04 -1.34
C ALA A 18 -3.84 -11.56 -1.11
N LEU A 19 -4.06 -12.01 0.14
CA LEU A 19 -4.25 -13.42 0.48
C LEU A 19 -5.44 -14.06 -0.25
N TYR A 20 -6.47 -13.30 -0.59
CA TYR A 20 -7.62 -13.79 -1.35
C TYR A 20 -7.45 -13.57 -2.85
N VAL A 21 -7.01 -12.37 -3.26
CA VAL A 21 -6.96 -11.96 -4.66
C VAL A 21 -5.91 -12.73 -5.46
N VAL A 22 -4.74 -13.00 -4.88
CA VAL A 22 -3.64 -13.72 -5.55
C VAL A 22 -3.99 -15.19 -5.87
N PRO A 23 -4.51 -16.01 -4.94
CA PRO A 23 -4.89 -17.38 -5.28
C PRO A 23 -6.09 -17.44 -6.24
N VAL A 24 -7.09 -16.56 -6.08
CA VAL A 24 -8.27 -16.55 -6.97
C VAL A 24 -7.92 -16.09 -8.38
N THR A 25 -7.02 -15.10 -8.53
CA THR A 25 -6.47 -14.73 -9.85
C THR A 25 -5.73 -15.88 -10.47
N PHE A 26 -4.84 -16.55 -9.72
CA PHE A 26 -4.07 -17.67 -10.24
C PHE A 26 -4.96 -18.82 -10.71
N LEU A 27 -5.99 -19.19 -9.93
CA LEU A 27 -6.95 -20.23 -10.31
C LEU A 27 -7.77 -19.83 -11.54
N SER A 28 -8.19 -18.57 -11.62
CA SER A 28 -8.97 -18.05 -12.76
C SER A 28 -8.13 -18.00 -14.03
N LEU A 29 -6.89 -17.53 -13.93
CA LEU A 29 -5.94 -17.50 -15.03
C LEU A 29 -5.57 -18.92 -15.49
N ARG A 30 -5.36 -19.85 -14.54
CA ARG A 30 -5.14 -21.27 -14.84
C ARG A 30 -6.32 -21.86 -15.60
N ARG A 31 -7.56 -21.58 -15.18
CA ARG A 31 -8.77 -22.06 -15.88
C ARG A 31 -8.86 -21.53 -17.31
N ILE A 32 -8.54 -20.26 -17.53
CA ILE A 32 -8.51 -19.66 -18.88
C ILE A 32 -7.39 -20.27 -19.72
N LEU A 33 -6.17 -20.34 -19.18
CA LEU A 33 -5.00 -20.86 -19.88
C LEU A 33 -5.15 -22.34 -20.25
N TYR A 34 -5.66 -23.16 -19.33
CA TYR A 34 -5.95 -24.57 -19.62
C TYR A 34 -7.13 -24.75 -20.56
N GLY A 35 -8.20 -23.95 -20.40
CA GLY A 35 -9.42 -24.05 -21.20
C GLY A 35 -9.26 -23.57 -22.64
N VAL A 36 -8.41 -22.57 -22.88
CA VAL A 36 -8.21 -21.93 -24.19
C VAL A 36 -6.93 -22.39 -24.87
N PHE A 37 -5.82 -22.60 -24.14
CA PHE A 37 -4.49 -22.78 -24.74
C PHE A 37 -3.90 -24.19 -24.61
N LEU A 38 -4.01 -24.84 -23.44
CA LEU A 38 -3.41 -26.18 -23.24
C LEU A 38 -4.29 -27.33 -23.73
N LYS A 39 -5.62 -27.18 -23.78
CA LYS A 39 -6.53 -28.26 -24.19
C LYS A 39 -6.33 -28.71 -25.64
N ASP A 40 -5.97 -27.78 -26.52
CA ASP A 40 -5.71 -28.07 -27.94
C ASP A 40 -4.42 -28.84 -28.18
N ARG A 41 -3.46 -28.79 -27.23
CA ARG A 41 -2.18 -29.48 -27.34
C ARG A 41 -2.24 -30.96 -26.92
N LEU A 42 -3.29 -31.37 -26.19
CA LEU A 42 -3.47 -32.76 -25.71
C LEU A 42 -4.20 -33.69 -26.68
N LEU A 43 -4.81 -33.15 -27.74
CA LEU A 43 -5.46 -33.95 -28.77
C LEU A 43 -4.43 -34.29 -29.86
N ASP A 44 -3.64 -35.32 -29.59
CA ASP A 44 -2.72 -35.91 -30.55
C ASP A 44 -3.49 -36.34 -31.80
N LYS A 45 -3.09 -35.80 -32.96
CA LYS A 45 -3.67 -36.10 -34.28
C LYS A 45 -3.37 -37.53 -34.74
N SER A 46 -2.55 -38.29 -34.00
CA SER A 46 -2.08 -39.63 -34.38
C SER A 46 -3.16 -40.72 -34.42
N GLN A 47 -4.36 -40.48 -33.87
CA GLN A 47 -5.38 -41.52 -33.67
C GLN A 47 -6.48 -41.59 -34.76
N VAL A 48 -6.35 -40.89 -35.89
CA VAL A 48 -7.45 -40.75 -36.86
C VAL A 48 -7.17 -41.50 -38.17
N ARG A 49 -8.01 -42.49 -38.48
CA ARG A 49 -7.81 -43.42 -39.61
C ARG A 49 -8.51 -42.99 -40.91
N CYS A 50 -9.45 -42.02 -40.85
CA CYS A 50 -10.26 -41.59 -41.99
C CYS A 50 -10.65 -40.11 -41.94
N GLU A 51 -10.80 -39.44 -43.10
CA GLU A 51 -11.17 -38.01 -43.19
C GLU A 51 -12.51 -37.68 -42.51
N ARG A 52 -13.49 -38.60 -42.52
CA ARG A 52 -14.79 -38.39 -41.88
C ARG A 52 -14.66 -38.27 -40.36
N GLU A 53 -13.74 -39.01 -39.75
CA GLU A 53 -13.48 -38.94 -38.31
C GLU A 53 -12.75 -37.66 -37.95
N LEU A 54 -11.85 -37.19 -38.81
CA LEU A 54 -11.18 -35.90 -38.63
C LEU A 54 -12.18 -34.73 -38.62
N ARG A 55 -13.18 -34.75 -39.50
CA ARG A 55 -14.23 -33.72 -39.55
C ARG A 55 -15.11 -33.74 -38.28
N LYS A 56 -15.49 -34.93 -37.80
CA LYS A 56 -16.25 -35.07 -36.55
C LYS A 56 -15.45 -34.61 -35.33
N LEU A 57 -14.16 -34.94 -35.25
CA LEU A 57 -13.29 -34.47 -34.17
C LEU A 57 -13.10 -32.96 -34.22
N LYS A 58 -12.92 -32.37 -35.40
CA LYS A 58 -12.87 -30.90 -35.57
C LYS A 58 -14.17 -30.22 -35.14
N GLN A 59 -15.32 -30.81 -35.44
CA GLN A 59 -16.63 -30.31 -35.02
C GLN A 59 -16.80 -30.40 -33.50
N LEU A 60 -16.48 -31.55 -32.90
CA LEU A 60 -16.52 -31.76 -31.45
C LEU A 60 -15.49 -30.89 -30.73
N GLN A 61 -14.33 -30.63 -31.34
CA GLN A 61 -13.35 -29.67 -30.85
C GLN A 61 -13.95 -28.28 -30.87
N ALA A 62 -14.47 -27.80 -32.01
CA ALA A 62 -15.08 -26.46 -32.13
C ALA A 62 -16.24 -26.24 -31.14
N GLU A 63 -17.03 -27.28 -30.87
CA GLU A 63 -18.12 -27.25 -29.88
C GLU A 63 -17.58 -27.25 -28.43
N LYS A 64 -16.50 -27.99 -28.14
CA LYS A 64 -15.87 -28.05 -26.82
C LYS A 64 -14.93 -26.87 -26.52
N THR A 65 -14.34 -26.24 -27.52
CA THR A 65 -13.56 -25.00 -27.45
C THR A 65 -14.46 -23.76 -27.54
N ALA A 66 -15.78 -23.94 -27.55
CA ALA A 66 -16.71 -22.84 -27.51
C ALA A 66 -16.43 -22.00 -26.24
N PHE A 67 -15.88 -20.81 -26.48
CA PHE A 67 -15.49 -19.81 -25.48
C PHE A 67 -16.61 -19.57 -24.44
N ARG A 68 -17.86 -19.72 -24.86
CA ARG A 68 -19.08 -19.63 -24.04
C ARG A 68 -19.12 -20.62 -22.86
N ASN A 69 -18.49 -21.79 -22.97
CA ASN A 69 -18.42 -22.77 -21.88
C ASN A 69 -17.27 -22.48 -20.90
N VAL A 70 -16.23 -21.78 -21.36
CA VAL A 70 -15.11 -21.34 -20.52
C VAL A 70 -15.53 -20.15 -19.65
N PHE A 71 -16.28 -19.20 -20.24
CA PHE A 71 -16.79 -18.00 -19.59
C PHE A 71 -18.23 -18.18 -19.10
N SER A 72 -18.43 -19.04 -18.10
CA SER A 72 -19.73 -19.14 -17.44
C SER A 72 -20.09 -17.85 -16.70
N LEU A 73 -21.38 -17.53 -16.58
CA LEU A 73 -21.87 -16.33 -15.89
C LEU A 73 -21.27 -16.14 -14.47
N PRO A 74 -21.21 -17.15 -13.57
CA PRO A 74 -20.57 -16.98 -12.26
C PRO A 74 -19.06 -16.75 -12.35
N PHE A 75 -18.39 -17.27 -13.39
CA PHE A 75 -16.98 -17.04 -13.62
C PHE A 75 -16.70 -15.60 -14.08
N VAL A 76 -17.53 -15.07 -14.98
CA VAL A 76 -17.44 -13.67 -15.42
C VAL A 76 -17.73 -12.70 -14.27
N LEU A 77 -18.73 -12.97 -13.45
CA LEU A 77 -19.01 -12.16 -12.25
C LEU A 77 -17.81 -12.14 -11.29
N ASN A 78 -17.18 -13.29 -11.04
CA ASN A 78 -15.97 -13.36 -10.22
C ASN A 78 -14.81 -12.54 -10.83
N LEU A 79 -14.61 -12.60 -12.15
CA LEU A 79 -13.60 -11.77 -12.82
C LEU A 79 -13.87 -10.27 -12.69
N VAL A 80 -15.13 -9.84 -12.77
CA VAL A 80 -15.51 -8.42 -12.60
C VAL A 80 -15.26 -7.96 -11.16
N VAL A 81 -15.66 -8.76 -10.16
CA VAL A 81 -15.39 -8.47 -8.75
C VAL A 81 -13.88 -8.38 -8.52
N LEU A 82 -13.13 -9.33 -9.05
CA LEU A 82 -11.69 -9.39 -8.90
C LEU A 82 -10.98 -8.21 -9.56
N ALA A 83 -11.43 -7.77 -10.74
CA ALA A 83 -10.94 -6.55 -11.39
C ALA A 83 -11.25 -5.30 -10.56
N GLY A 84 -12.44 -5.22 -9.97
CA GLY A 84 -12.83 -4.14 -9.06
C GLY A 84 -11.96 -4.09 -7.80
N VAL A 85 -11.67 -5.25 -7.20
CA VAL A 85 -10.78 -5.34 -6.02
C VAL A 85 -9.35 -4.95 -6.39
N TRP A 86 -8.81 -5.40 -7.53
CA TRP A 86 -7.50 -4.95 -8.02
C TRP A 86 -7.45 -3.44 -8.25
N TYR A 87 -8.47 -2.88 -8.89
CA TYR A 87 -8.58 -1.43 -9.10
C TYR A 87 -8.60 -0.68 -7.77
N ALA A 88 -9.38 -1.14 -6.78
CA ALA A 88 -9.43 -0.55 -5.45
C ALA A 88 -8.07 -0.62 -4.76
N LEU A 89 -7.37 -1.77 -4.78
CA LEU A 89 -6.04 -1.91 -4.19
C LEU A 89 -4.99 -1.00 -4.85
N VAL A 90 -5.00 -0.90 -6.19
CA VAL A 90 -4.12 0.01 -6.92
C VAL A 90 -4.45 1.47 -6.59
N ARG A 91 -5.73 1.81 -6.48
CA ARG A 91 -6.15 3.16 -6.10
C ARG A 91 -5.73 3.52 -4.68
N MET A 92 -5.85 2.58 -3.75
CA MET A 92 -5.46 2.75 -2.34
C MET A 92 -3.95 2.91 -2.19
N THR A 93 -3.16 2.09 -2.87
CA THR A 93 -1.69 2.24 -2.87
C THR A 93 -1.24 3.55 -3.50
N PHE A 94 -1.94 4.03 -4.52
CA PHE A 94 -1.68 5.35 -5.10
C PHE A 94 -2.05 6.50 -4.15
N LEU A 95 -3.11 6.35 -3.34
CA LEU A 95 -3.48 7.32 -2.30
C LEU A 95 -2.47 7.39 -1.15
N LEU A 96 -1.71 6.31 -0.90
CA LEU A 96 -0.73 6.22 0.19
C LEU A 96 0.65 6.69 -0.17
N LYS A 97 0.92 6.94 -1.46
CA LYS A 97 2.27 7.27 -1.93
C LYS A 97 2.73 8.67 -1.51
N ASP A 98 1.83 9.49 -0.94
CA ASP A 98 2.13 10.84 -0.45
C ASP A 98 2.51 10.92 1.03
N ASP A 99 2.31 9.85 1.82
CA ASP A 99 2.79 9.83 3.21
C ASP A 99 4.24 9.34 3.23
N SER A 100 5.12 10.33 3.07
CA SER A 100 6.52 10.39 3.48
C SER A 100 7.04 9.17 4.24
N GLU A 101 8.20 8.68 3.78
CA GLU A 101 9.20 7.93 4.55
C GLU A 101 8.94 8.03 6.04
N ILE A 102 8.82 6.88 6.72
CA ILE A 102 8.78 6.78 8.19
C ILE A 102 9.90 7.67 8.72
N LYS A 103 9.55 8.90 9.09
CA LYS A 103 10.52 9.94 9.33
C LYS A 103 11.03 9.64 10.71
N SER A 104 12.17 8.96 10.80
CA SER A 104 12.95 8.89 12.02
C SER A 104 12.95 10.30 12.61
N PHE A 105 12.41 10.45 13.82
CA PHE A 105 12.16 11.76 14.43
C PHE A 105 13.47 12.56 14.45
N ASP A 106 13.62 13.52 13.55
CA ASP A 106 14.83 14.34 13.47
C ASP A 106 14.50 15.75 14.02
N PRO A 107 14.89 16.04 15.28
CA PRO A 107 14.59 17.33 15.90
C PRO A 107 15.26 18.50 15.18
N PHE A 108 16.40 18.29 14.50
CA PHE A 108 17.08 19.34 13.75
C PHE A 108 16.33 19.66 12.45
N ALA A 109 15.88 18.64 11.71
CA ALA A 109 15.06 18.83 10.52
C ALA A 109 13.68 19.44 10.84
N ILE A 110 13.07 19.08 11.96
CA ILE A 110 11.77 19.64 12.40
C ILE A 110 11.90 21.15 12.69
N LEU A 111 12.98 21.56 13.35
CA LEU A 111 13.26 22.97 13.64
C LEU A 111 13.87 23.73 12.45
N GLY A 112 14.31 23.02 11.41
CA GLY A 112 14.95 23.59 10.21
C GLY A 112 16.34 24.14 10.48
N ILE A 113 17.10 23.48 11.36
CA ILE A 113 18.46 23.87 11.78
C ILE A 113 19.45 22.75 11.44
N ALA A 114 20.75 23.07 11.42
CA ALA A 114 21.80 22.09 11.16
C ALA A 114 22.05 21.19 12.39
N ALA A 115 22.44 19.94 12.15
CA ALA A 115 22.91 19.02 13.20
C ALA A 115 24.20 19.60 13.84
N GLY A 116 24.11 20.03 15.10
CA GLY A 116 25.17 20.74 15.81
C GLY A 116 24.94 22.23 16.06
N ALA A 117 23.73 22.74 15.76
CA ALA A 117 23.32 24.10 16.11
C ALA A 117 23.47 24.38 17.62
N THR A 118 23.80 25.63 17.95
CA THR A 118 23.94 26.07 19.35
C THR A 118 22.58 26.20 20.04
N GLU A 119 22.54 26.14 21.38
CA GLU A 119 21.28 26.35 22.13
C GLU A 119 20.58 27.67 21.78
N ARG A 120 21.34 28.73 21.48
CA ARG A 120 20.78 30.03 21.10
C ARG A 120 20.03 29.93 19.76
N GLU A 121 20.54 29.16 18.82
CA GLU A 121 19.91 28.90 17.53
C GLU A 121 18.67 28.01 17.68
N ILE A 122 18.75 26.96 18.50
CA ILE A 122 17.60 26.09 18.84
C ILE A 122 16.46 26.93 19.44
N LYS A 123 16.74 27.75 20.45
CA LYS A 123 15.75 28.64 21.09
C LYS A 123 15.17 29.65 20.10
N ARG A 124 15.97 30.17 19.17
CA ARG A 124 15.51 31.11 18.14
C ARG A 124 14.59 30.43 17.12
N ALA A 125 14.97 29.25 16.64
CA ALA A 125 14.18 28.47 15.69
C ALA A 125 12.84 28.04 16.30
N TYR A 126 12.85 27.55 17.54
CA TYR A 126 11.65 27.22 18.29
C TYR A 126 10.68 28.40 18.37
N ARG A 127 11.14 29.58 18.83
CA ARG A 127 10.30 30.79 18.92
C ARG A 127 9.67 31.16 17.58
N LYS A 128 10.43 31.07 16.48
CA LYS A 128 9.94 31.39 15.13
C LYS A 128 8.82 30.42 14.71
N MET A 129 9.03 29.12 14.90
CA MET A 129 8.08 28.08 14.51
C MET A 129 6.84 28.05 15.42
N SER A 130 7.01 28.24 16.73
CA SER A 130 5.91 28.34 17.69
C SER A 130 4.98 29.52 17.41
N LEU A 131 5.52 30.66 16.96
CA LEU A 131 4.70 31.81 16.56
C LEU A 131 3.95 31.57 15.23
N LEU A 132 4.51 30.75 14.34
CA LEU A 132 3.91 30.42 13.05
C LEU A 132 2.75 29.42 13.24
N TYR A 133 2.94 28.39 14.06
CA TYR A 133 1.98 27.32 14.30
C TYR A 133 1.17 27.49 15.59
N HIS A 134 1.17 28.68 16.19
CA HIS A 134 0.49 28.91 17.46
C HIS A 134 -1.02 28.63 17.34
N PRO A 135 -1.63 27.89 18.29
CA PRO A 135 -3.05 27.52 18.22
C PRO A 135 -3.98 28.75 18.23
N ASP A 136 -3.58 29.84 18.88
CA ASP A 136 -4.35 31.09 18.89
C ASP A 136 -4.46 31.76 17.51
N LYS A 137 -3.44 31.61 16.66
CA LYS A 137 -3.45 32.20 15.31
C LYS A 137 -4.06 31.26 14.27
N ASN A 138 -4.02 29.95 14.52
CA ASN A 138 -4.48 28.90 13.61
C ASN A 138 -5.60 28.08 14.26
N GLN A 139 -6.62 28.75 14.77
CA GLN A 139 -7.73 28.10 15.45
C GLN A 139 -8.49 27.20 14.46
N GLY A 140 -8.60 25.91 14.78
CA GLY A 140 -9.32 24.92 13.97
C GLY A 140 -8.49 24.25 12.87
N ASP A 141 -7.20 24.56 12.74
CA ASP A 141 -6.30 23.85 11.82
C ASP A 141 -5.56 22.70 12.54
N ALA A 142 -6.01 21.47 12.32
CA ALA A 142 -5.40 20.27 12.89
C ALA A 142 -3.93 20.11 12.46
N VAL A 143 -3.56 20.56 11.25
CA VAL A 143 -2.19 20.45 10.74
C VAL A 143 -1.26 21.41 11.48
N ALA A 144 -1.74 22.61 11.81
CA ALA A 144 -0.98 23.58 12.60
C ALA A 144 -0.75 23.08 14.04
N GLU A 145 -1.78 22.49 14.67
CA GLU A 145 -1.68 21.90 16.00
C GLU A 145 -0.66 20.76 16.05
N GLN A 146 -0.70 19.86 15.06
CA GLN A 146 0.28 18.77 14.93
C GLN A 146 1.71 19.29 14.77
N LYS A 147 1.92 20.27 13.88
CA LYS A 147 3.23 20.88 13.67
C LYS A 147 3.72 21.59 14.94
N PHE A 148 2.84 22.23 15.70
CA PHE A 148 3.19 22.85 16.97
C PHE A 148 3.67 21.82 18.00
N MET A 149 2.95 20.70 18.13
CA MET A 149 3.35 19.60 19.01
C MET A 149 4.71 19.00 18.59
N LEU A 150 4.93 18.78 17.29
CA LEU A 150 6.21 18.28 16.78
C LEU A 150 7.37 19.24 17.06
N VAL A 151 7.16 20.54 16.87
CA VAL A 151 8.15 21.59 17.18
C VAL A 151 8.47 21.64 18.68
N ALA A 152 7.46 21.49 19.55
CA ALA A 152 7.66 21.42 20.99
C ALA A 152 8.47 20.19 21.40
N LYS A 153 8.12 19.00 20.88
CA LYS A 153 8.89 17.78 21.11
C LYS A 153 10.33 17.87 20.61
N ALA A 154 10.54 18.50 19.45
CA ALA A 154 11.88 18.67 18.88
C ALA A 154 12.76 19.59 19.74
N TYR A 155 12.17 20.65 20.29
CA TYR A 155 12.86 21.52 21.24
C TYR A 155 13.21 20.77 22.52
N GLU A 156 12.26 20.05 23.11
CA GLU A 156 12.45 19.26 24.32
C GLU A 156 13.56 18.21 24.14
N ALA A 157 13.57 17.48 23.02
CA ALA A 157 14.60 16.51 22.68
C ALA A 157 16.03 17.08 22.63
N LEU A 158 16.17 18.39 22.38
CA LEU A 158 17.48 19.05 22.28
C LEU A 158 17.88 19.82 23.54
N THR A 159 16.90 20.26 24.34
CA THR A 159 17.18 21.10 25.52
C THR A 159 17.07 20.38 26.84
N ASP A 160 16.22 19.35 26.96
CA ASP A 160 16.08 18.58 28.19
C ASP A 160 17.05 17.40 28.21
N GLU A 161 17.76 17.22 29.33
CA GLU A 161 18.79 16.18 29.45
C GLU A 161 18.18 14.78 29.38
N VAL A 162 16.99 14.60 29.96
CA VAL A 162 16.28 13.30 29.96
C VAL A 162 15.77 12.99 28.56
N ALA A 163 15.08 13.94 27.92
CA ALA A 163 14.59 13.77 26.56
C ALA A 163 15.73 13.57 25.53
N LYS A 164 16.87 14.24 25.72
CA LYS A 164 18.06 14.06 24.87
C LYS A 164 18.66 12.66 25.03
N ALA A 165 18.79 12.17 26.26
CA ALA A 165 19.27 10.80 26.51
C ALA A 165 18.31 9.75 25.92
N ASN A 166 17.00 9.99 26.01
CA ASN A 166 15.99 9.14 25.38
C ASN A 166 16.09 9.16 23.85
N TYR A 167 16.29 10.34 23.26
CA TYR A 167 16.49 10.49 21.83
C TYR A 167 17.75 9.74 21.35
N GLU A 168 18.87 9.87 22.05
CA GLU A 168 20.11 9.18 21.72
C GLU A 168 19.98 7.65 21.81
N LYS A 169 19.16 7.15 22.76
CA LYS A 169 19.01 5.71 23.01
C LYS A 169 17.91 5.03 22.19
N TYR A 170 16.80 5.72 21.93
CA TYR A 170 15.59 5.16 21.32
C TYR A 170 15.17 5.86 20.02
N GLY A 171 15.84 6.97 19.64
CA GLY A 171 15.49 7.75 18.46
C GLY A 171 14.23 8.62 18.61
N ASN A 172 13.69 8.76 19.84
CA ASN A 172 12.53 9.61 20.13
C ASN A 172 12.61 10.20 21.56
N PRO A 173 12.19 11.46 21.80
CA PRO A 173 12.20 12.09 23.13
C PRO A 173 11.37 11.39 24.21
N ASP A 174 10.28 10.70 23.84
CA ASP A 174 9.34 10.11 24.81
C ASP A 174 9.92 8.86 25.53
N GLY A 175 11.08 8.33 25.10
CA GLY A 175 11.71 7.16 25.70
C GLY A 175 11.24 5.82 25.12
N ARG A 176 11.21 4.76 25.96
CA ARG A 176 10.84 3.40 25.52
C ARG A 176 9.33 3.34 25.25
N GLN A 177 8.95 3.33 23.97
CA GLN A 177 7.59 3.10 23.49
C GLN A 177 7.25 1.61 23.37
#